data_AF-A0A933C113-F1
#
_entry.id   AF-A0A933C113-F1
#
_cell.length_a   1.000
_cell.length_b   1.000
_cell.length_c   1.000
_cell.angle_alpha   90.00
_cell.angle_beta   90.00
_cell.angle_gamma   90.00
#
_symmetry.space_group_name_H-M   'P 1'
#
loop_
_entity.id
_entity.type
_entity.pdbx_description
1 polymer ?
#
loop_
_entity_poly.entity_id
_entity_poly.type
_entity_poly.pdbx_seq_one_letter_code
_entity_poly.pdbx_strand_id
1 'polypeptide(L)'
;YIPAENIYYETIIKDESFGEDNGLYSYATGKHVVPVSPNSFYAHLRVIALGLKGLEIEKSAREIFQNLQRLGGELQKFSVVFETLGTHVTNAKNSYDRADKQLNSFTERLKGLQAPEKDVENPSQLDLLSDGS
;
A
#
# COMPACT_ATOMS: atom_id res chain seq x y z
N TYR A 1 31.72 -26.61 -33.91
CA TYR A 1 30.41 -26.44 -34.56
C TYR A 1 30.43 -27.20 -35.87
N ILE A 2 29.43 -28.04 -36.10
CA ILE A 2 29.28 -28.82 -37.33
C ILE A 2 28.04 -28.27 -38.04
N PRO A 3 28.15 -27.63 -39.23
CA PRO A 3 27.08 -26.84 -39.84
C PRO A 3 25.96 -27.68 -40.50
N ALA A 4 25.90 -28.98 -40.23
CA ALA A 4 24.91 -29.89 -40.79
C ALA A 4 24.46 -30.89 -39.72
N GLU A 5 23.16 -30.91 -39.43
CA GLU A 5 22.58 -31.69 -38.34
C GLU A 5 22.80 -33.20 -38.54
N ASN A 6 22.56 -33.70 -39.74
CA ASN A 6 22.79 -35.09 -40.11
C ASN A 6 24.26 -35.50 -39.96
N ILE A 7 25.20 -34.63 -40.35
CA ILE A 7 26.63 -34.87 -40.19
C ILE A 7 27.00 -34.90 -38.71
N TYR A 8 26.45 -34.00 -37.88
CA TYR A 8 26.66 -34.01 -36.44
C TYR A 8 26.20 -35.33 -35.80
N TYR A 9 25.00 -35.82 -36.13
CA TYR A 9 24.53 -37.10 -35.61
C TYR A 9 25.42 -38.27 -36.02
N GLU A 10 25.88 -38.30 -37.28
CA GLU A 10 26.77 -39.35 -37.77
C GLU A 10 28.14 -39.31 -37.08
N THR A 11 28.72 -38.13 -36.94
CA THR A 11 30.12 -37.97 -36.49
C THR A 11 30.29 -37.85 -34.98
N ILE A 12 29.27 -37.42 -34.25
CA ILE A 12 29.35 -37.20 -32.79
C ILE A 12 28.56 -38.27 -32.04
N ILE A 13 27.28 -38.48 -32.42
CA ILE A 13 26.37 -39.33 -31.64
C ILE A 13 26.51 -40.81 -31.99
N LYS A 14 26.62 -41.14 -33.29
CA LYS A 14 26.80 -42.54 -33.70
C LYS A 14 28.18 -43.06 -33.36
N ASP A 15 29.22 -42.24 -33.52
CA ASP A 15 30.60 -42.56 -33.13
C ASP A 15 30.70 -42.95 -31.64
N GLU A 16 29.99 -42.23 -30.77
CA GLU A 16 29.89 -42.54 -29.33
C GLU A 16 29.13 -43.86 -29.04
N SER A 17 28.18 -44.25 -29.92
CA SER A 17 27.33 -45.43 -29.74
C SER A 17 28.04 -46.76 -30.06
N PHE A 18 29.16 -46.73 -30.80
CA PHE A 18 29.91 -47.93 -31.19
C PHE A 18 31.03 -48.32 -30.21
N GLY A 19 31.18 -47.60 -29.09
CA GLY A 19 32.10 -47.97 -28.01
C GLY A 19 33.58 -47.75 -28.33
N GLU A 20 33.90 -46.90 -29.29
CA GLU A 20 35.28 -46.48 -29.51
C GLU A 20 35.68 -45.45 -28.44
N ASP A 21 36.55 -45.84 -27.51
CA ASP A 21 37.17 -44.94 -26.50
C ASP A 21 37.90 -43.73 -27.13
N ASN A 22 38.03 -43.68 -28.47
CA ASN A 22 38.64 -42.62 -29.27
C ASN A 22 37.65 -41.81 -30.14
N GLY A 23 36.35 -41.89 -29.87
CA GLY A 23 35.34 -41.15 -30.64
C GLY A 23 35.54 -39.62 -30.61
N LEU A 24 35.05 -38.94 -31.65
CA LEU A 24 35.23 -37.50 -31.84
C LEU A 24 34.67 -36.67 -30.68
N TYR A 25 33.59 -37.13 -30.05
CA TYR A 25 33.02 -36.51 -28.85
C TYR A 25 33.98 -36.54 -27.66
N SER A 26 34.54 -37.72 -27.34
CA SER A 26 35.50 -37.92 -26.25
C SER A 26 36.77 -37.11 -26.48
N TYR A 27 37.29 -37.10 -27.72
CA TYR A 27 38.44 -36.28 -28.10
C TYR A 27 38.17 -34.78 -27.90
N ALA A 28 37.04 -34.28 -28.41
CA ALA A 28 36.68 -32.87 -28.28
C ALA A 28 36.49 -32.47 -26.81
N THR A 29 35.79 -33.29 -26.04
CA THR A 29 35.55 -33.06 -24.61
C THR A 29 36.85 -33.08 -23.81
N GLY A 30 37.77 -34.00 -24.11
CA GLY A 30 39.11 -34.01 -23.52
C GLY A 30 39.94 -32.76 -23.83
N LYS A 31 39.60 -32.03 -24.91
CA LYS A 31 40.15 -30.72 -25.26
C LYS A 31 39.32 -29.54 -24.73
N HIS A 32 38.34 -29.78 -23.86
CA HIS A 32 37.41 -28.77 -23.35
C HIS A 32 36.58 -28.10 -24.45
N VAL A 33 36.33 -28.82 -25.54
CA VAL A 33 35.50 -28.38 -26.66
C VAL A 33 34.23 -29.20 -26.65
N VAL A 34 33.08 -28.53 -26.49
CA VAL A 34 31.78 -29.18 -26.63
C VAL A 34 31.34 -29.06 -28.09
N PRO A 35 31.31 -30.16 -28.86
CA PRO A 35 30.78 -30.13 -30.22
C PRO A 35 29.28 -29.82 -30.19
N VAL A 36 28.82 -29.05 -31.17
CA VAL A 36 27.42 -28.65 -31.30
C VAL A 36 26.99 -28.67 -32.77
N SER A 37 25.74 -29.05 -32.98
CA SER A 37 24.95 -28.95 -34.22
C SER A 37 24.25 -27.58 -34.31
N PRO A 38 23.64 -27.23 -35.45
CA PRO A 38 22.78 -26.04 -35.54
C PRO A 38 21.67 -26.03 -34.47
N ASN A 39 21.00 -27.16 -34.23
CA ASN A 39 19.91 -27.23 -33.24
C ASN A 39 20.40 -27.10 -31.80
N SER A 40 21.44 -27.85 -31.42
CA SER A 40 21.98 -27.81 -30.06
C SER A 40 22.61 -26.44 -29.75
N PHE A 41 23.30 -25.83 -30.70
CA PHE A 41 23.83 -24.49 -30.55
C PHE A 41 22.71 -23.45 -30.37
N TYR A 42 21.66 -23.51 -31.19
CA TYR A 42 20.49 -22.65 -31.04
C TYR A 42 19.80 -22.83 -29.68
N ALA A 43 19.66 -24.07 -29.21
CA ALA A 43 19.08 -24.36 -27.90
C ALA A 43 19.91 -23.73 -26.76
N HIS A 44 21.24 -23.86 -26.79
CA HIS A 44 22.12 -23.21 -25.81
C HIS A 44 21.97 -21.69 -25.81
N LEU A 45 21.99 -21.05 -26.99
CA LEU A 45 21.79 -19.61 -27.10
C LEU A 45 20.42 -19.18 -26.57
N ARG A 46 19.38 -19.98 -26.82
CA ARG A 46 18.04 -19.70 -26.31
C ARG A 46 17.97 -19.77 -24.79
N VAL A 47 18.62 -20.76 -24.18
CA VAL A 47 18.73 -20.87 -22.71
C VAL A 47 19.49 -19.69 -22.12
N ILE A 48 20.61 -19.30 -22.74
CA ILE A 48 21.39 -18.13 -22.32
C ILE A 48 20.55 -16.85 -22.41
N ALA A 49 19.87 -16.63 -23.54
CA ALA A 49 19.01 -15.47 -23.74
C ALA A 49 17.86 -15.43 -22.71
N LEU A 50 17.27 -16.58 -22.40
CA LEU A 50 16.25 -16.69 -21.36
C LEU A 50 16.81 -16.38 -19.97
N GLY A 51 18.01 -16.89 -19.65
CA GLY A 51 18.71 -16.59 -18.39
C GLY A 51 19.00 -15.09 -18.24
N LEU A 52 19.53 -14.45 -19.29
CA LEU A 52 19.79 -13.00 -19.29
C LEU A 52 18.50 -12.19 -19.09
N LYS A 53 17.41 -12.56 -19.77
CA LYS A 53 16.10 -11.92 -19.56
C LYS A 53 15.58 -12.13 -18.13
N GLY A 54 15.84 -13.30 -17.54
CA GLY A 54 15.53 -13.59 -16.14
C GLY A 54 16.23 -12.64 -15.17
N LEU A 55 17.50 -12.31 -15.42
CA LEU A 55 18.27 -11.36 -14.60
C LEU A 55 17.70 -9.92 -14.68
N GLU A 56 17.24 -9.48 -15.84
CA GLU A 56 16.58 -8.18 -15.99
C GLU A 56 15.25 -8.11 -15.23
N ILE A 57 14.47 -9.19 -15.29
CA ILE A 57 13.21 -9.33 -14.52
C ILE A 57 13.50 -9.29 -13.02
N GLU A 58 14.52 -10.02 -12.55
CA GLU A 58 14.92 -10.04 -11.14
C GLU A 58 15.30 -8.64 -10.65
N LYS A 59 16.12 -7.91 -11.44
CA LYS A 59 16.50 -6.53 -11.12
C LYS A 59 15.28 -5.62 -11.00
N SER A 60 14.36 -5.70 -11.97
CA SER A 60 13.13 -4.91 -11.97
C SER A 60 12.24 -5.25 -10.77
N ALA A 61 12.10 -6.53 -10.42
CA ALA A 61 11.35 -6.97 -9.25
C ALA A 61 11.95 -6.44 -7.95
N ARG A 62 13.29 -6.41 -7.85
CA ARG A 62 13.99 -5.84 -6.69
C ARG A 62 13.74 -4.35 -6.56
N GLU A 63 13.78 -3.61 -7.66
CA GLU A 63 13.46 -2.16 -7.67
C GLU A 63 12.00 -1.91 -7.27
N ILE A 64 11.05 -2.70 -7.78
CA ILE A 64 9.62 -2.64 -7.38
C ILE A 64 9.49 -2.86 -5.87
N PHE A 65 10.13 -3.89 -5.33
CA PHE A 65 10.05 -4.21 -3.90
C PHE A 65 10.61 -3.09 -3.02
N GLN A 66 11.76 -2.52 -3.38
CA GLN A 66 12.34 -1.37 -2.68
C GLN A 66 11.42 -0.16 -2.70
N ASN A 67 10.80 0.14 -3.84
CA ASN A 67 9.84 1.23 -3.96
C ASN A 67 8.59 0.99 -3.08
N LEU A 68 8.07 -0.24 -3.03
CA LEU A 68 6.95 -0.60 -2.16
C LEU A 68 7.31 -0.44 -0.68
N GLN A 69 8.52 -0.84 -0.26
CA GLN A 69 8.98 -0.63 1.11
C GLN A 69 9.07 0.86 1.46
N ARG A 70 9.63 1.67 0.57
CA ARG A 70 9.71 3.13 0.78
C ARG A 70 8.32 3.74 0.90
N LEU A 71 7.42 3.39 -0.02
CA LEU A 71 6.04 3.87 -0.02
C LEU A 71 5.30 3.45 1.25
N GLY A 72 5.47 2.22 1.72
CA GLY A 72 4.92 1.75 2.99
C GLY A 72 5.41 2.58 4.18
N GLY A 73 6.70 2.94 4.21
CA GLY A 73 7.25 3.82 5.23
C GLY A 73 6.70 5.25 5.17
N GLU A 74 6.52 5.80 3.98
CA GLU A 74 5.89 7.12 3.78
C GLU A 74 4.42 7.12 4.22
N LEU A 75 3.68 6.07 3.88
CA LEU A 75 2.28 5.90 4.29
C LEU A 75 2.15 5.81 5.82
N GLN A 76 3.05 5.08 6.49
CA GLN A 76 3.05 4.98 7.95
C GLN A 76 3.29 6.35 8.60
N LYS A 77 4.26 7.13 8.10
CA LYS A 77 4.51 8.50 8.59
C LYS A 77 3.30 9.39 8.40
N PHE A 78 2.67 9.33 7.22
CA PHE A 78 1.46 10.07 6.94
C PHE A 78 0.31 9.67 7.88
N SER A 79 0.14 8.37 8.14
CA SER A 79 -0.92 7.87 9.02
C SER A 79 -0.83 8.45 10.43
N VAL A 80 0.39 8.59 10.98
CA VAL A 80 0.58 9.20 12.31
C VAL A 80 0.14 10.67 12.32
N VAL A 81 0.50 11.43 11.27
CA VAL A 81 0.08 12.83 11.12
C VAL A 81 -1.44 12.92 10.98
N PHE A 82 -2.05 12.03 10.19
CA PHE A 82 -3.48 12.00 9.96
C PHE A 82 -4.28 11.66 11.24
N GLU A 83 -3.80 10.72 12.04
CA GLU A 83 -4.39 10.37 13.33
C GLU A 83 -4.32 11.54 14.34
N THR A 84 -3.18 12.22 14.37
CA THR A 84 -2.99 13.43 15.19
C THR A 84 -3.96 14.54 14.78
N LEU A 85 -4.11 14.77 13.47
CA LEU A 85 -5.10 15.70 12.93
C LEU A 85 -6.52 15.33 13.35
N GLY A 86 -6.88 14.05 13.25
CA GLY A 86 -8.18 13.55 13.70
C GLY A 86 -8.45 13.89 15.17
N THR A 87 -7.45 13.72 16.03
CA THR A 87 -7.53 14.07 17.45
C THR A 87 -7.77 15.57 17.66
N HIS A 88 -7.08 16.44 16.92
CA HIS A 88 -7.29 17.88 16.98
C HIS A 88 -8.69 18.29 16.52
N VAL A 89 -9.21 17.68 15.44
CA VAL A 89 -10.57 17.92 14.95
C VAL A 89 -11.61 17.50 16.00
N THR A 90 -11.44 16.34 16.63
CA THR A 90 -12.31 15.90 17.72
C THR A 90 -12.28 16.86 18.90
N ASN A 91 -11.11 17.34 19.31
CA ASN A 91 -10.98 18.30 20.40
C ASN A 91 -11.62 19.65 20.07
N ALA A 92 -11.46 20.14 18.83
CA ALA A 92 -12.09 21.36 18.36
C ALA A 92 -13.62 21.23 18.38
N LYS A 93 -14.17 20.12 17.88
CA LYS A 93 -15.61 19.81 17.95
C LYS A 93 -16.10 19.81 19.40
N ASN A 94 -15.43 19.09 20.29
CA ASN A 94 -15.82 19.03 21.70
C ASN A 94 -15.80 20.41 22.37
N SER A 95 -14.84 21.26 22.00
CA SER A 95 -14.74 22.62 22.52
C SER A 95 -15.90 23.49 22.01
N TYR A 96 -16.24 23.38 20.73
CA TYR A 96 -17.40 24.01 20.15
C TYR A 96 -18.70 23.59 20.85
N ASP A 97 -18.93 22.27 21.01
CA ASP A 97 -20.14 21.75 21.64
C ASP A 97 -20.31 22.24 23.09
N ARG A 98 -19.20 22.42 23.83
CA ARG A 98 -19.21 23.00 25.17
C ARG A 98 -19.55 24.49 25.15
N ALA A 99 -18.94 25.24 24.23
CA ALA A 99 -19.19 26.67 24.08
C ALA A 99 -20.64 26.95 23.68
N ASP A 100 -21.21 26.15 22.78
CA ASP A 100 -22.62 26.23 22.37
C ASP A 100 -23.57 26.02 23.55
N LYS A 101 -23.34 24.98 24.37
CA LYS A 101 -24.13 24.74 25.59
C LYS A 101 -24.04 25.89 26.60
N GLN A 102 -22.86 26.45 26.78
CA GLN A 102 -22.66 27.60 27.66
C GLN A 102 -23.39 28.83 27.13
N LEU A 103 -23.28 29.11 25.83
CA LEU A 103 -23.97 30.23 25.17
C LEU A 103 -25.49 30.12 25.32
N ASN A 104 -26.05 28.93 25.10
CA ASN A 104 -27.47 28.66 25.30
C ASN A 104 -27.88 28.92 26.76
N SER A 105 -27.09 28.43 27.72
CA SER A 105 -27.35 28.66 29.16
C SER A 105 -27.29 30.14 29.54
N PHE A 106 -26.32 30.89 29.01
CA PHE A 106 -26.22 32.34 29.22
C PHE A 106 -27.41 33.08 28.61
N THR A 107 -27.83 32.68 27.41
CA THR A 107 -28.98 33.25 26.71
C THR A 107 -30.27 33.07 27.51
N GLU A 108 -30.50 31.87 28.06
CA GLU A 108 -31.68 31.60 28.90
C GLU A 108 -31.65 32.40 30.20
N ARG A 109 -30.48 32.54 30.86
CA ARG A 109 -30.35 33.40 32.05
C ARG A 109 -30.61 34.87 31.74
N LEU A 110 -30.11 35.36 30.60
CA LEU A 110 -30.32 36.74 30.18
C LEU A 110 -31.81 37.02 29.92
N LYS A 111 -32.52 36.10 29.25
CA LYS A 111 -33.98 36.19 29.06
C LYS A 111 -34.71 36.24 30.41
N GLY A 112 -34.28 35.41 31.38
CA GLY A 112 -34.86 35.38 32.72
C GLY A 112 -34.69 36.70 33.49
N LEU A 113 -33.57 37.41 33.31
CA LEU A 113 -33.32 38.72 33.94
C LEU A 113 -34.04 39.88 33.24
N GLN A 114 -34.38 39.73 31.96
CA GLN A 114 -35.13 40.73 31.19
C GLN A 114 -36.65 40.58 31.33
N ALA A 115 -37.14 39.52 32.00
CA ALA A 115 -38.54 39.41 32.35
C ALA A 115 -38.86 40.44 33.45
N PRO A 116 -39.81 41.37 33.25
CA PRO A 116 -40.17 42.35 34.27
C PRO A 116 -40.66 41.61 35.52
N GLU A 117 -40.24 42.09 36.69
CA GLU A 117 -40.86 41.71 37.97
C GLU A 117 -42.36 41.84 37.82
N LYS A 118 -43.08 40.72 37.86
CA LYS A 118 -44.51 40.77 38.07
C LYS A 118 -44.70 41.28 39.49
N ASP A 119 -45.09 42.54 39.60
CA ASP A 119 -45.63 43.13 40.81
C ASP A 119 -46.60 42.13 41.45
N VAL A 120 -46.25 41.69 42.66
CA VAL A 120 -47.15 40.92 43.51
C VAL A 120 -48.22 41.90 43.98
N GLU A 121 -49.28 42.04 43.19
CA GLU A 121 -50.53 42.64 43.65
C GLU A 121 -51.02 41.85 44.86
N ASN A 122 -50.97 42.49 46.03
CA ASN A 122 -51.48 41.99 47.29
C ASN A 122 -52.98 42.37 47.39
N PRO A 123 -53.94 41.45 47.18
CA PRO A 123 -55.35 41.79 47.19
C PRO A 123 -55.96 41.34 48.51
N SER A 124 -55.79 42.11 49.59
CA SER A 124 -56.52 41.89 50.86
C SER A 124 -56.42 43.09 51.79
N GLN A 125 -57.05 44.21 51.44
CA GLN A 125 -57.53 45.22 52.41
C GLN A 125 -58.38 46.27 51.67
N LEU A 126 -59.63 45.93 51.33
CA LEU A 126 -60.71 46.92 51.20
C LEU A 126 -62.07 46.23 51.35
N ASP A 127 -62.21 45.45 52.42
CA ASP A 127 -63.49 45.06 52.99
C ASP A 127 -63.61 45.82 54.30
N LEU A 128 -64.07 47.07 54.25
CA LEU A 128 -64.58 47.83 55.40
C LEU A 128 -65.08 49.20 54.89
N LEU A 129 -66.36 49.45 55.18
CA LEU A 129 -67.12 50.70 55.04
C LEU A 129 -67.87 50.89 53.72
N SER A 130 -69.11 50.37 53.69
CA SER A 130 -70.36 51.14 53.57
C SER A 130 -71.40 50.38 52.73
N ASP A 131 -71.96 49.30 53.25
CA ASP A 131 -73.38 49.34 53.67
C ASP A 131 -73.73 50.60 54.49
N GLY A 132 -74.70 51.39 54.01
CA GLY A 132 -75.30 52.43 54.83
C GLY A 132 -75.96 53.59 54.09
N SER A 133 -77.27 53.43 53.84
CA SER A 133 -78.31 54.45 53.56
C SER A 133 -78.69 54.71 52.11
#